data_AF-A0A4P8RZD6-F1
#
_entry.id   AF-A0A4P8RZD6-F1
#
_cell.length_a   1.000
_cell.length_b   1.000
_cell.length_c   1.000
_cell.angle_alpha   90.00
_cell.angle_beta   90.00
_cell.angle_gamma   90.00
#
_symmetry.space_group_name_H-M   'P 1'
#
loop_
_entity.id
_entity.type
_entity.pdbx_description
1 polymer ?
#
loop_
_entity_poly.entity_id
_entity_poly.type
_entity_poly.pdbx_seq_one_letter_code
_entity_poly.pdbx_strand_id
1 'polypeptide(L)'
;MKTYVIFILAFILVIAPNKAWATVKGYDKVATSSKDDITLYAKKIDGFYYDFKIDFKGRIASRPFWLSVANNPTYAPKIIYEDTNRDGKKELIIILNQGYGTGVLLEEIYVFEIGDNQFGEVIVDHPLAVVMKNAKTSLTPTEAKISIGNKHDVVDLSAVGMEPENVFKDIFFGGIIKYEVENNHLIARLAAQVSPSNSIGEVIIIYEYRDKMYQAKSVDFHPYK
;
A
#
# COMPACT_ATOMS: atom_id res chain seq x y z
N MET A 1 58.58 -0.54 -53.23
CA MET A 1 57.65 -1.70 -53.36
C MET A 1 57.86 -2.66 -52.20
N LYS A 2 56.89 -2.71 -51.29
CA LYS A 2 56.32 -3.91 -50.62
C LYS A 2 55.60 -3.45 -49.36
N THR A 3 54.31 -3.28 -49.54
CA THR A 3 53.25 -3.03 -48.55
C THR A 3 53.14 -4.22 -47.60
N TYR A 4 53.12 -3.97 -46.29
CA TYR A 4 52.65 -4.94 -45.31
C TYR A 4 51.25 -4.51 -44.86
N VAL A 5 50.25 -5.25 -45.33
CA VAL A 5 48.87 -5.19 -44.84
C VAL A 5 48.79 -6.20 -43.70
N ILE A 6 48.66 -5.73 -42.46
CA ILE A 6 48.32 -6.57 -41.31
C ILE A 6 46.83 -6.36 -41.04
N PHE A 7 46.06 -7.43 -41.20
CA PHE A 7 44.64 -7.49 -40.89
C PHE A 7 44.41 -7.36 -39.38
N ILE A 8 43.69 -6.32 -38.96
CA ILE A 8 43.16 -6.19 -37.60
C ILE A 8 41.83 -6.95 -37.57
N LEU A 9 41.81 -8.08 -36.85
CA LEU A 9 40.58 -8.81 -36.57
C LEU A 9 40.02 -8.31 -35.23
N ALA A 10 39.13 -7.32 -35.27
CA ALA A 10 38.41 -6.84 -34.10
C ALA A 10 37.23 -7.78 -33.81
N PHE A 11 37.40 -8.71 -32.86
CA PHE A 11 36.27 -9.41 -32.25
C PHE A 11 35.56 -8.46 -31.28
N ILE A 12 34.53 -7.76 -31.77
CA ILE A 12 33.57 -7.08 -30.90
C ILE A 12 32.72 -8.18 -30.26
N LEU A 13 33.11 -8.62 -29.07
CA LEU A 13 32.25 -9.42 -28.21
C LEU A 13 31.15 -8.48 -27.69
N VAL A 14 30.04 -8.38 -28.42
CA VAL A 14 28.81 -7.78 -27.88
C VAL A 14 28.29 -8.79 -26.86
N ILE A 15 28.79 -8.68 -25.63
CA ILE A 15 28.10 -9.25 -24.48
C ILE A 15 26.81 -8.45 -24.37
N ALA A 16 25.74 -8.94 -24.99
CA ALA A 16 24.42 -8.55 -24.57
C ALA A 16 24.37 -8.80 -23.06
N PRO A 17 24.08 -7.81 -22.21
CA PRO A 17 23.83 -8.09 -20.81
C PRO A 17 22.63 -9.01 -20.79
N ASN A 18 22.88 -10.31 -20.63
CA ASN A 18 21.87 -11.23 -20.18
C ASN A 18 21.40 -10.64 -18.86
N LYS A 19 20.23 -9.99 -18.87
CA LYS A 19 19.49 -9.74 -17.64
C LYS A 19 19.16 -11.12 -17.09
N ALA A 20 20.13 -11.72 -16.41
CA ALA A 20 19.90 -12.89 -15.59
C ALA A 20 18.87 -12.44 -14.57
N TRP A 21 17.61 -12.85 -14.78
CA TRP A 21 16.58 -12.66 -13.77
C TRP A 21 17.10 -13.34 -12.52
N ALA A 22 17.50 -12.55 -11.54
CA ALA A 22 18.02 -13.07 -10.29
C ALA A 22 16.84 -13.74 -9.58
N THR A 23 16.66 -15.04 -9.82
CA THR A 23 15.75 -15.85 -9.03
C THR A 23 16.38 -15.98 -7.65
N VAL A 24 15.74 -15.39 -6.64
CA VAL A 24 16.20 -15.53 -5.27
C VAL A 24 15.89 -16.96 -4.82
N LYS A 25 16.90 -17.83 -4.86
CA LYS A 25 16.75 -19.26 -4.56
C LYS A 25 16.05 -19.45 -3.20
N GLY A 26 14.97 -20.24 -3.19
CA GLY A 26 14.18 -20.52 -1.98
C GLY A 26 13.10 -19.50 -1.66
N TYR A 27 12.80 -18.57 -2.58
CA TYR A 27 11.70 -17.61 -2.46
C TYR A 27 10.77 -17.72 -3.67
N ASP A 28 9.48 -17.53 -3.42
CA ASP A 28 8.46 -17.41 -4.44
C ASP A 28 8.42 -15.98 -4.96
N LYS A 29 8.18 -15.81 -6.26
CA LYS A 29 7.84 -14.51 -6.85
C LYS A 29 6.38 -14.19 -6.52
N VAL A 30 6.13 -13.14 -5.75
CA VAL A 30 4.79 -12.82 -5.22
C VAL A 30 4.15 -11.60 -5.87
N ALA A 31 4.95 -10.69 -6.45
CA ALA A 31 4.47 -9.59 -7.28
C ALA A 31 5.57 -9.13 -8.24
N THR A 32 5.20 -8.51 -9.36
CA THR A 32 6.15 -8.00 -10.35
C THR A 32 5.59 -6.79 -11.08
N SER A 33 6.38 -5.71 -11.19
CA SER A 33 6.20 -4.68 -12.20
C SER A 33 7.24 -4.88 -13.29
N SER A 34 6.84 -5.52 -14.39
CA SER A 34 7.73 -5.76 -15.54
C SER A 34 8.16 -4.45 -16.23
N LYS A 35 7.30 -3.43 -16.19
CA LYS A 35 7.57 -2.10 -16.77
C LYS A 35 8.69 -1.37 -16.02
N ASP A 36 8.72 -1.51 -14.69
CA ASP A 36 9.65 -0.77 -13.84
C ASP A 36 10.87 -1.61 -13.40
N ASP A 37 10.94 -2.88 -13.81
CA ASP A 37 11.98 -3.86 -13.45
C ASP A 37 12.06 -4.07 -11.92
N ILE A 38 10.90 -4.33 -11.31
CA ILE A 38 10.74 -4.52 -9.87
C ILE A 38 10.05 -5.86 -9.61
N THR A 39 10.62 -6.68 -8.72
CA THR A 39 10.04 -7.95 -8.31
C THR A 39 10.03 -8.08 -6.79
N LEU A 40 8.90 -8.52 -6.23
CA LEU A 40 8.82 -8.95 -4.86
C LEU A 40 8.95 -10.46 -4.78
N TYR A 41 9.84 -10.91 -3.90
CA TYR A 41 9.97 -12.30 -3.52
C TYR A 41 9.62 -12.48 -2.05
N ALA A 42 9.08 -13.62 -1.68
CA ALA A 42 8.82 -13.97 -0.28
C ALA A 42 8.90 -15.48 -0.08
N LYS A 43 9.09 -15.91 1.17
CA LYS A 43 8.85 -17.30 1.56
C LYS A 43 7.38 -17.47 1.91
N LYS A 44 6.90 -18.71 1.85
CA LYS A 44 5.52 -19.05 2.14
C LYS A 44 5.43 -20.11 3.23
N ILE A 45 4.66 -19.83 4.28
CA ILE A 45 4.32 -20.76 5.37
C ILE A 45 2.86 -20.51 5.74
N ASP A 46 2.08 -21.58 5.92
CA ASP A 46 0.71 -21.56 6.48
C ASP A 46 -0.24 -20.51 5.89
N GLY A 47 -0.19 -20.30 4.58
CA GLY A 47 -1.06 -19.34 3.90
C GLY A 47 -0.63 -17.88 4.01
N PHE A 48 0.58 -17.62 4.50
CA PHE A 48 1.19 -16.28 4.56
C PHE A 48 2.51 -16.24 3.80
N TYR A 49 2.79 -15.08 3.23
CA TYR A 49 4.10 -14.66 2.74
C TYR A 49 4.86 -13.93 3.85
N TYR A 50 6.14 -14.24 4.01
CA TYR A 50 7.03 -13.61 4.98
C TYR A 50 8.47 -13.57 4.44
N ASP A 51 9.39 -12.92 5.15
CA ASP A 51 10.80 -12.76 4.74
C ASP A 51 10.92 -12.20 3.32
N PHE A 52 10.36 -11.01 3.11
CA PHE A 52 10.30 -10.43 1.78
C PHE A 52 11.68 -10.00 1.27
N LYS A 53 11.89 -10.10 -0.04
CA LYS A 53 12.98 -9.47 -0.78
C LYS A 53 12.39 -8.59 -1.86
N ILE A 54 12.90 -7.36 -1.94
CA ILE A 54 12.60 -6.42 -3.01
C ILE A 54 13.79 -6.48 -3.97
N ASP A 55 13.59 -6.97 -5.17
CA ASP A 55 14.53 -6.79 -6.26
C ASP A 55 14.10 -5.55 -7.04
N PHE A 56 14.84 -4.46 -6.83
CA PHE A 56 14.63 -3.20 -7.50
C PHE A 56 15.76 -2.98 -8.50
N LYS A 57 15.48 -3.21 -9.79
CA LYS A 57 16.43 -3.03 -10.90
C LYS A 57 17.75 -3.77 -10.68
N GLY A 58 17.69 -4.98 -10.11
CA GLY A 58 18.85 -5.83 -9.80
C GLY A 58 19.49 -5.59 -8.43
N ARG A 59 19.02 -4.60 -7.65
CA ARG A 59 19.45 -4.36 -6.27
C ARG A 59 18.46 -5.02 -5.31
N ILE A 60 18.96 -5.91 -4.46
CA ILE A 60 18.12 -6.66 -3.52
C ILE A 60 18.12 -6.00 -2.14
N ALA A 61 16.93 -5.69 -1.62
CA ALA A 61 16.70 -5.26 -0.24
C ALA A 61 15.88 -6.32 0.52
N SER A 62 16.25 -6.61 1.78
CA SER A 62 15.54 -7.59 2.63
C SER A 62 14.55 -6.93 3.58
N ARG A 63 13.39 -7.55 3.76
CA ARG A 63 12.32 -7.15 4.68
C ARG A 63 11.82 -8.37 5.47
N PRO A 64 12.60 -8.83 6.47
CA PRO A 64 12.35 -10.09 7.16
C PRO A 64 11.04 -10.11 7.96
N PHE A 65 10.58 -8.94 8.40
CA PHE A 65 9.41 -8.78 9.29
C PHE A 65 8.12 -8.44 8.56
N TRP A 66 8.16 -8.32 7.23
CA TRP A 66 6.95 -8.14 6.45
C TRP A 66 6.13 -9.41 6.41
N LEU A 67 4.82 -9.23 6.45
CA LEU A 67 3.82 -10.29 6.38
C LEU A 67 2.80 -9.94 5.30
N SER A 68 2.24 -10.93 4.62
CA SER A 68 1.07 -10.74 3.75
C SER A 68 0.32 -12.05 3.61
N VAL A 69 -0.99 -12.01 3.42
CA VAL A 69 -1.76 -13.21 3.08
C VAL A 69 -1.30 -13.72 1.71
N ALA A 70 -1.20 -15.04 1.59
CA ALA A 70 -0.79 -15.73 0.36
C ALA A 70 -1.99 -16.38 -0.35
N ASN A 71 -1.76 -16.83 -1.58
CA ASN A 71 -2.69 -17.65 -2.38
C ASN A 71 -4.02 -17.01 -2.78
N ASN A 72 -4.15 -15.69 -2.67
CA ASN A 72 -5.31 -14.98 -3.20
C ASN A 72 -4.86 -13.87 -4.16
N PRO A 73 -4.99 -14.07 -5.49
CA PRO A 73 -4.57 -13.08 -6.47
C PRO A 73 -5.25 -11.71 -6.32
N THR A 74 -6.49 -11.68 -5.82
CA THR A 74 -7.23 -10.44 -5.56
C THR A 74 -6.57 -9.57 -4.49
N TYR A 75 -5.89 -10.21 -3.54
CA TYR A 75 -5.22 -9.57 -2.40
C TYR A 75 -3.70 -9.75 -2.46
N ALA A 76 -3.15 -9.97 -3.66
CA ALA A 76 -1.71 -10.09 -3.85
C ALA A 76 -1.01 -8.76 -3.50
N PRO A 77 0.27 -8.81 -3.07
CA PRO A 77 1.07 -7.61 -2.87
C PRO A 77 1.06 -6.70 -4.11
N LYS A 78 0.96 -5.39 -3.88
CA LYS A 78 0.96 -4.38 -4.96
C LYS A 78 2.31 -3.68 -4.99
N ILE A 79 2.78 -3.38 -6.20
CA ILE A 79 3.97 -2.56 -6.46
C ILE A 79 3.51 -1.34 -7.25
N ILE A 80 3.76 -0.15 -6.74
CA ILE A 80 3.49 1.12 -7.39
C ILE A 80 4.79 1.91 -7.44
N TYR A 81 5.10 2.52 -8.59
CA TYR A 81 6.33 3.30 -8.79
C TYR A 81 6.03 4.63 -9.47
N GLU A 82 5.70 5.63 -8.66
CA GLU A 82 5.13 6.93 -9.08
C GLU A 82 5.71 8.08 -8.25
N ASP A 83 5.69 9.29 -8.81
CA ASP A 83 6.08 10.52 -8.12
C ASP A 83 4.91 11.00 -7.26
N THR A 84 4.94 10.64 -5.98
CA THR A 84 3.85 10.89 -5.01
C THR A 84 4.13 12.07 -4.09
N ASN A 85 5.38 12.53 -4.00
CA ASN A 85 5.75 13.75 -3.29
C ASN A 85 5.86 14.99 -4.22
N ARG A 86 5.79 14.81 -5.55
CA ARG A 86 5.89 15.83 -6.60
C ARG A 86 7.25 16.53 -6.68
N ASP A 87 8.32 15.83 -6.33
CA ASP A 87 9.69 16.34 -6.46
C ASP A 87 10.33 16.02 -7.83
N GLY A 88 9.60 15.32 -8.72
CA GLY A 88 10.06 14.88 -10.03
C GLY A 88 10.75 13.51 -10.03
N LYS A 89 10.87 12.86 -8.86
CA LYS A 89 11.39 11.50 -8.70
C LYS A 89 10.26 10.58 -8.26
N LYS A 90 10.42 9.30 -8.51
CA LYS A 90 9.41 8.29 -8.17
C LYS A 90 9.75 7.61 -6.86
N GLU A 91 8.73 7.42 -6.03
CA GLU A 91 8.77 6.57 -4.85
C GLU A 91 8.35 5.15 -5.23
N LEU A 92 9.00 4.16 -4.62
CA LEU A 92 8.50 2.78 -4.63
C LEU A 92 7.54 2.60 -3.47
N ILE A 93 6.30 2.25 -3.78
CA ILE A 93 5.25 1.97 -2.81
C ILE A 93 4.89 0.49 -2.91
N ILE A 94 4.91 -0.19 -1.77
CA ILE A 94 4.52 -1.59 -1.64
C ILE A 94 3.36 -1.66 -0.67
N ILE A 95 2.26 -2.27 -1.11
CA ILE A 95 1.08 -2.49 -0.28
C ILE A 95 0.94 -4.00 -0.07
N LEU A 96 0.91 -4.41 1.19
CA LEU A 96 0.75 -5.80 1.62
C LEU A 96 -0.64 -5.97 2.26
N ASN A 97 -1.24 -7.15 2.09
CA ASN A 97 -2.52 -7.47 2.72
C ASN A 97 -2.26 -8.32 3.98
N GLN A 98 -2.56 -7.81 5.17
CA GLN A 98 -2.42 -8.54 6.44
C GLN A 98 -3.65 -9.40 6.77
N GLY A 99 -4.79 -9.15 6.13
CA GLY A 99 -6.02 -9.89 6.34
C GLY A 99 -7.13 -9.45 5.41
N TYR A 100 -8.04 -10.39 5.10
CA TYR A 100 -9.24 -10.11 4.33
C TYR A 100 -10.39 -11.03 4.76
N GLY A 101 -11.62 -10.62 4.48
CA GLY A 101 -12.84 -11.38 4.74
C GLY A 101 -14.08 -10.49 4.72
N THR A 102 -15.22 -11.03 5.14
CA THR A 102 -16.43 -10.21 5.33
C THR A 102 -16.17 -9.14 6.38
N GLY A 103 -16.24 -7.87 5.99
CA GLY A 103 -15.97 -6.75 6.88
C GLY A 103 -14.50 -6.57 7.28
N VAL A 104 -13.57 -7.29 6.63
CA VAL A 104 -12.14 -7.20 6.91
C VAL A 104 -11.36 -6.99 5.62
N LEU A 105 -10.54 -5.94 5.58
CA LEU A 105 -9.49 -5.73 4.59
C LEU A 105 -8.41 -4.89 5.26
N LEU A 106 -7.30 -5.50 5.64
CA LEU A 106 -6.23 -4.81 6.35
C LEU A 106 -5.03 -4.73 5.43
N GLU A 107 -4.81 -3.56 4.84
CA GLU A 107 -3.60 -3.27 4.09
C GLU A 107 -2.56 -2.57 4.97
N GLU A 108 -1.29 -2.86 4.71
CA GLU A 108 -0.13 -2.16 5.26
C GLU A 108 0.68 -1.61 4.10
N ILE A 109 1.24 -0.41 4.29
CA ILE A 109 1.97 0.32 3.24
C ILE A 109 3.41 0.56 3.65
N TYR A 110 4.30 0.42 2.68
CA TYR A 110 5.71 0.77 2.78
C TYR A 110 6.09 1.67 1.62
N VAL A 111 6.71 2.81 1.92
CA VAL A 111 7.12 3.80 0.92
C VAL A 111 8.63 3.97 0.95
N PHE A 112 9.25 3.99 -0.22
CA PHE A 112 10.69 4.13 -0.36
C PHE A 112 11.04 5.29 -1.29
N GLU A 113 11.86 6.19 -0.78
CA GLU A 113 12.62 7.12 -1.60
C GLU A 113 13.83 6.40 -2.21
N ILE A 114 13.93 6.50 -3.53
CA ILE A 114 14.99 5.88 -4.31
C ILE A 114 15.95 6.97 -4.80
N GLY A 115 17.11 7.06 -4.18
CA GLY A 115 18.24 7.86 -4.65
C GLY A 115 19.34 6.99 -5.25
N ASP A 116 20.33 7.61 -5.89
CA ASP A 116 21.44 6.90 -6.56
C ASP A 116 22.12 5.86 -5.65
N ASN A 117 22.20 6.15 -4.35
CA ASN A 117 22.77 5.28 -3.30
C ASN A 117 21.85 5.11 -2.07
N GLN A 118 20.58 5.51 -2.15
CA GLN A 118 19.66 5.46 -1.02
C GLN A 118 18.41 4.64 -1.38
N PHE A 119 18.11 3.66 -0.53
CA PHE A 119 16.84 2.94 -0.51
C PHE A 119 16.20 3.27 0.84
N GLY A 120 15.73 4.51 0.97
CA GLY A 120 15.29 5.10 2.22
C GLY A 120 13.83 4.83 2.47
N GLU A 121 13.50 4.14 3.56
CA GLU A 121 12.10 3.96 3.96
C GLU A 121 11.57 5.28 4.52
N VAL A 122 10.39 5.68 4.04
CA VAL A 122 9.67 6.87 4.46
C VAL A 122 8.47 6.43 5.28
N ILE A 123 8.31 7.03 6.45
CA ILE A 123 7.20 6.74 7.36
C ILE A 123 5.91 7.34 6.77
N VAL A 124 4.80 6.63 6.92
CA VAL A 124 3.45 7.12 6.63
C VAL A 124 2.69 7.19 7.95
N ASP A 125 2.02 8.30 8.22
CA ASP A 125 1.14 8.46 9.36
C ASP A 125 0.09 7.33 9.39
N HIS A 126 0.05 6.59 10.49
CA HIS A 126 -0.87 5.45 10.61
C HIS A 126 -2.32 5.95 10.54
N PRO A 127 -3.16 5.44 9.61
CA PRO A 127 -4.45 6.03 9.31
C PRO A 127 -5.42 5.98 10.49
N LEU A 128 -5.41 4.92 11.30
CA LEU A 128 -6.21 4.88 12.53
C LEU A 128 -5.84 6.00 13.51
N ALA A 129 -4.55 6.31 13.68
CA ALA A 129 -4.12 7.39 14.57
C ALA A 129 -4.58 8.75 14.03
N VAL A 130 -4.53 8.94 12.71
CA VAL A 130 -5.07 10.12 12.03
C VAL A 130 -6.58 10.25 12.30
N VAL A 131 -7.37 9.19 12.12
CA VAL A 131 -8.82 9.23 12.39
C VAL A 131 -9.09 9.55 13.87
N MET A 132 -8.45 8.85 14.80
CA MET A 132 -8.65 9.06 16.24
C MET A 132 -8.30 10.48 16.72
N LYS A 133 -7.34 11.15 16.04
CA LYS A 133 -6.96 12.53 16.33
C LYS A 133 -7.95 13.56 15.76
N ASN A 134 -8.58 13.26 14.63
CA ASN A 134 -9.35 14.23 13.85
C ASN A 134 -10.88 14.04 13.92
N ALA A 135 -11.36 12.84 14.25
CA ALA A 135 -12.77 12.50 14.28
C ALA A 135 -13.32 12.47 15.71
N LYS A 136 -14.55 12.95 15.87
CA LYS A 136 -15.38 12.72 17.06
C LYS A 136 -16.58 11.90 16.64
N THR A 137 -16.85 10.80 17.34
CA THR A 137 -17.92 9.87 17.00
C THR A 137 -18.91 9.69 18.14
N SER A 138 -20.13 9.32 17.77
CA SER A 138 -21.13 8.78 18.69
C SER A 138 -21.97 7.78 17.91
N LEU A 139 -22.28 6.65 18.54
CA LEU A 139 -23.10 5.60 17.96
C LEU A 139 -24.23 5.25 18.91
N THR A 140 -25.44 5.20 18.36
CA THR A 140 -26.64 4.66 19.00
C THR A 140 -27.24 3.60 18.07
N PRO A 141 -28.20 2.79 18.54
CA PRO A 141 -28.81 1.78 17.66
C PRO A 141 -29.52 2.33 16.42
N THR A 142 -29.92 3.61 16.41
CA THR A 142 -30.67 4.22 15.31
C THR A 142 -29.90 5.29 14.56
N GLU A 143 -28.78 5.76 15.11
CA GLU A 143 -28.10 6.95 14.60
C GLU A 143 -26.59 6.86 14.85
N ALA A 144 -25.82 7.17 13.82
CA ALA A 144 -24.39 7.38 13.90
C ALA A 144 -24.03 8.84 13.62
N LYS A 145 -23.16 9.43 14.44
CA LYS A 145 -22.64 10.78 14.26
C LYS A 145 -21.14 10.73 14.08
N ILE A 146 -20.66 11.41 13.05
CA ILE A 146 -19.24 11.61 12.80
C ILE A 146 -19.00 13.10 12.60
N SER A 147 -18.00 13.64 13.28
CA SER A 147 -17.59 15.03 13.12
C SER A 147 -16.10 15.11 12.84
N ILE A 148 -15.72 15.73 11.72
CA ILE A 148 -14.33 15.94 11.31
C ILE A 148 -14.15 17.42 10.97
N GLY A 149 -13.29 18.11 11.73
CA GLY A 149 -13.19 19.57 11.66
C GLY A 149 -14.53 20.24 11.95
N ASN A 150 -15.03 21.03 10.99
CA ASN A 150 -16.33 21.72 11.08
C ASN A 150 -17.48 20.96 10.39
N LYS A 151 -17.20 19.79 9.81
CA LYS A 151 -18.23 18.96 9.16
C LYS A 151 -18.85 18.04 10.20
N HIS A 152 -20.17 17.94 10.15
CA HIS A 152 -20.97 17.12 11.05
C HIS A 152 -21.93 16.28 10.21
N ASP A 153 -21.72 14.98 10.22
CA ASP A 153 -22.52 14.02 9.49
C ASP A 153 -23.35 13.19 10.47
N VAL A 154 -24.62 12.98 10.11
CA VAL A 154 -25.56 12.16 10.85
C VAL A 154 -26.13 11.13 9.89
N VAL A 155 -25.97 9.86 10.21
CA VAL A 155 -26.47 8.73 9.42
C VAL A 155 -27.53 7.99 10.21
N ASP A 156 -28.72 7.86 9.62
CA ASP A 156 -29.83 7.06 10.15
C ASP A 156 -29.57 5.58 9.88
N LEU A 157 -29.48 4.79 10.95
CA LEU A 157 -29.22 3.35 10.88
C LEU A 157 -30.49 2.52 10.72
N SER A 158 -31.68 3.10 10.96
CA SER A 158 -32.94 2.39 10.83
C SER A 158 -33.19 1.92 9.39
N ALA A 159 -32.65 2.64 8.41
CA ALA A 159 -32.70 2.28 7.00
C ALA A 159 -31.82 1.07 6.63
N VAL A 160 -30.86 0.69 7.47
CA VAL A 160 -29.88 -0.37 7.20
C VAL A 160 -30.42 -1.76 7.60
N GLY A 161 -31.60 -1.84 8.23
CA GLY A 161 -32.26 -3.11 8.54
C GLY A 161 -31.50 -3.98 9.55
N MET A 162 -30.72 -3.35 10.43
CA MET A 162 -29.96 -4.03 11.48
C MET A 162 -30.76 -4.12 12.77
N GLU A 163 -30.70 -5.28 13.43
CA GLU A 163 -31.19 -5.39 14.80
C GLU A 163 -30.36 -4.51 15.74
N PRO A 164 -30.99 -3.73 16.65
CA PRO A 164 -30.32 -2.85 17.59
C PRO A 164 -29.18 -3.51 18.39
N GLU A 165 -29.33 -4.78 18.76
CA GLU A 165 -28.32 -5.56 19.49
C GLU A 165 -27.04 -5.88 18.68
N ASN A 166 -27.11 -5.81 17.36
CA ASN A 166 -25.97 -6.07 16.47
C ASN A 166 -25.16 -4.81 16.17
N VAL A 167 -25.64 -3.64 16.59
CA VAL A 167 -24.92 -2.37 16.46
C VAL A 167 -23.80 -2.34 17.50
N PHE A 168 -22.60 -1.96 17.07
CA PHE A 168 -21.45 -1.79 17.94
C PHE A 168 -21.68 -0.69 18.98
N LYS A 169 -20.82 -0.68 20.00
CA LYS A 169 -20.83 0.37 21.04
C LYS A 169 -20.31 1.72 20.53
N ASP A 170 -19.43 1.69 19.54
CA ASP A 170 -18.85 2.86 18.88
C ASP A 170 -18.55 2.51 17.42
N ILE A 171 -18.34 3.53 16.60
CA ILE A 171 -17.95 3.39 15.20
C ILE A 171 -16.52 2.83 15.15
N PHE A 172 -16.35 1.72 14.44
CA PHE A 172 -15.08 1.03 14.32
C PHE A 172 -14.44 1.30 12.95
N PHE A 173 -13.21 1.82 12.93
CA PHE A 173 -12.48 2.13 11.69
C PHE A 173 -11.41 1.10 11.32
N GLY A 174 -11.23 0.07 12.17
CA GLY A 174 -10.10 -0.85 12.09
C GLY A 174 -10.33 -2.12 11.28
N GLY A 175 -11.53 -2.39 10.77
CA GLY A 175 -11.79 -3.61 10.01
C GLY A 175 -11.41 -3.48 8.54
N ILE A 176 -11.61 -2.31 7.93
CA ILE A 176 -11.25 -2.06 6.54
C ILE A 176 -10.33 -0.84 6.50
N ILE A 177 -9.06 -1.07 6.16
CA ILE A 177 -8.03 -0.07 5.89
C ILE A 177 -7.44 -0.42 4.52
N LYS A 178 -7.69 0.45 3.54
CA LYS A 178 -7.22 0.28 2.16
C LYS A 178 -6.30 1.44 1.79
N TYR A 179 -5.20 1.15 1.11
CA TYR A 179 -4.31 2.15 0.52
C TYR A 179 -4.40 2.12 -1.01
N GLU A 180 -4.22 3.30 -1.59
CA GLU A 180 -4.13 3.47 -3.04
C GLU A 180 -3.35 4.73 -3.39
N VAL A 181 -2.91 4.80 -4.64
CA VAL A 181 -2.33 6.00 -5.22
C VAL A 181 -3.25 6.46 -6.34
N GLU A 182 -3.80 7.66 -6.21
CA GLU A 182 -4.68 8.25 -7.22
C GLU A 182 -4.23 9.68 -7.52
N ASN A 183 -4.07 10.00 -8.81
CA ASN A 183 -3.62 11.32 -9.26
C ASN A 183 -2.37 11.81 -8.51
N ASN A 184 -1.37 10.92 -8.36
CA ASN A 184 -0.12 11.18 -7.64
C ASN A 184 -0.29 11.51 -6.15
N HIS A 185 -1.43 11.18 -5.54
CA HIS A 185 -1.60 11.28 -4.09
C HIS A 185 -1.63 9.89 -3.49
N LEU A 186 -0.90 9.72 -2.38
CA LEU A 186 -1.11 8.59 -1.50
C LEU A 186 -2.39 8.81 -0.70
N ILE A 187 -3.28 7.80 -0.70
CA ILE A 187 -4.59 7.84 -0.06
C ILE A 187 -4.77 6.61 0.82
N ALA A 188 -5.34 6.81 2.01
CA ALA A 188 -5.92 5.73 2.82
C ALA A 188 -7.43 5.90 2.94
N ARG A 189 -8.16 4.78 2.88
CA ARG A 189 -9.61 4.71 3.11
C ARG A 189 -9.90 3.78 4.25
N LEU A 190 -10.72 4.24 5.19
CA LEU A 190 -11.12 3.48 6.37
C LEU A 190 -12.63 3.39 6.42
N ALA A 191 -13.18 2.17 6.42
CA ALA A 191 -14.63 2.03 6.53
C ALA A 191 -15.09 2.39 7.96
N ALA A 192 -16.16 3.18 8.05
CA ALA A 192 -16.82 3.49 9.31
C ALA A 192 -17.81 2.36 9.65
N GLN A 193 -17.34 1.30 10.31
CA GLN A 193 -18.16 0.13 10.63
C GLN A 193 -19.02 0.38 11.86
N VAL A 194 -20.29 0.01 11.75
CA VAL A 194 -21.27 0.04 12.87
C VAL A 194 -21.69 -1.37 13.28
N SER A 195 -21.32 -2.39 12.50
CA SER A 195 -21.41 -3.82 12.85
C SER A 195 -20.41 -4.62 12.01
N PRO A 196 -20.23 -5.95 12.23
CA PRO A 196 -19.20 -6.72 11.53
C PRO A 196 -19.31 -6.65 10.00
N SER A 197 -20.53 -6.55 9.46
CA SER A 197 -20.78 -6.59 8.01
C SER A 197 -21.33 -5.27 7.45
N ASN A 198 -21.53 -4.25 8.27
CA ASN A 198 -22.13 -2.98 7.82
C ASN A 198 -21.23 -1.79 8.14
N SER A 199 -21.04 -0.96 7.13
CA SER A 199 -20.36 0.33 7.22
C SER A 199 -21.29 1.43 6.74
N ILE A 200 -21.20 2.60 7.37
CA ILE A 200 -22.05 3.76 7.05
C ILE A 200 -21.39 4.74 6.09
N GLY A 201 -20.14 4.48 5.70
CA GLY A 201 -19.31 5.38 4.92
C GLY A 201 -17.85 5.02 5.05
N GLU A 202 -17.00 5.91 4.58
CA GLU A 202 -15.55 5.81 4.71
C GLU A 202 -14.93 7.15 5.10
N VAL A 203 -13.87 7.09 5.90
CA VAL A 203 -12.96 8.21 6.11
C VAL A 203 -11.83 8.09 5.10
N ILE A 204 -11.64 9.15 4.31
CA ILE A 204 -10.60 9.26 3.31
C ILE A 204 -9.53 10.21 3.84
N ILE A 205 -8.30 9.72 3.87
CA ILE A 205 -7.11 10.48 4.24
C ILE A 205 -6.28 10.66 2.98
N ILE A 206 -6.05 11.92 2.59
CA ILE A 206 -5.08 12.27 1.56
C ILE A 206 -3.80 12.66 2.28
N TYR A 207 -2.68 12.03 1.91
CA TYR A 207 -1.38 12.32 2.48
C TYR A 207 -0.62 13.37 1.68
N GLU A 208 0.26 14.09 2.36
CA GLU A 208 1.31 14.91 1.75
C GLU A 208 2.65 14.59 2.38
N TYR A 209 3.71 14.74 1.60
CA TYR A 209 5.07 14.60 2.10
C TYR A 209 5.52 15.90 2.79
N ARG A 210 5.74 15.83 4.10
CA ARG A 210 6.22 16.95 4.93
C ARG A 210 7.10 16.41 6.06
N ASP A 211 8.15 17.14 6.40
CA ASP A 211 9.09 16.79 7.48
C ASP A 211 9.68 15.37 7.34
N LYS A 212 9.94 14.95 6.09
CA LYS A 212 10.50 13.63 5.73
C LYS A 212 9.59 12.43 5.98
N MET A 213 8.28 12.64 6.00
CA MET A 213 7.28 11.57 6.11
C MET A 213 5.97 11.95 5.40
N TYR A 214 5.14 10.96 5.11
CA TYR A 214 3.78 11.20 4.62
C TYR A 214 2.85 11.46 5.81
N GLN A 215 2.38 12.70 5.91
CA GLN A 215 1.45 13.15 6.95
C GLN A 215 0.07 13.40 6.36
N ALA A 216 -0.98 13.31 7.17
CA ALA A 216 -2.33 13.64 6.70
C ALA A 216 -2.40 15.13 6.28
N LYS A 217 -2.78 15.36 5.03
CA LYS A 217 -3.09 16.69 4.48
C LYS A 217 -4.55 17.06 4.69
N SER A 218 -5.44 16.10 4.40
CA SER A 218 -6.88 16.23 4.62
C SER A 218 -7.46 14.91 5.10
N VAL A 219 -8.55 15.04 5.86
CA VAL A 219 -9.33 13.92 6.40
C VAL A 219 -10.79 14.30 6.19
N ASP A 220 -11.53 13.47 5.46
CA ASP A 220 -12.93 13.71 5.13
C ASP A 220 -13.74 12.44 5.30
N PHE A 221 -14.98 12.56 5.79
CA PHE A 221 -15.92 11.44 5.86
C PHE A 221 -16.90 11.50 4.70
N HIS A 222 -17.07 10.40 3.99
CA HIS A 222 -18.04 10.22 2.92
C HIS A 222 -19.07 9.16 3.34
N PRO A 223 -20.31 9.55 3.69
CA PRO A 223 -21.36 8.58 3.98
C PRO A 223 -21.74 7.77 2.73
N TYR A 224 -22.05 6.50 2.93
CA TYR A 224 -22.67 5.69 1.89
C TYR A 224 -24.14 6.11 1.71
N LYS A 225 -24.63 6.00 0.48
CA LYS A 225 -26.01 6.32 0.12
C LYS A 225 -26.92 5.13 0.27
#